data_AF-A0A536WPE7-F1
#
_entry.id   AF-A0A536WPE7-F1
#
_cell.length_a   1.000
_cell.length_b   1.000
_cell.length_c   1.000
_cell.angle_alpha   90.00
_cell.angle_beta   90.00
_cell.angle_gamma   90.00
#
_symmetry.space_group_name_H-M   'P 1'
#
loop_
_entity.id
_entity.type
_entity.pdbx_description
1 polymer ?
#
loop_
_entity_poly.entity_id
_entity_poly.type
_entity_poly.pdbx_seq_one_letter_code
_entity_poly.pdbx_strand_id
1 'polypeptide(L)' 'MYDLPDERGHFGPYGGVFVAETLSQALEELRAAYAVARNDPQFEA' A
#
# COMPACT_ATOMS: atom_id res chain seq x y z
N MET A 1 -16.92 11.28 0.31
CA MET A 1 -15.72 10.97 -0.50
C MET A 1 -15.36 9.54 -0.13
N TYR A 2 -15.33 8.60 -1.08
CA TYR A 2 -14.88 7.24 -0.79
C TYR A 2 -13.35 7.27 -0.84
N ASP A 3 -12.70 7.45 0.32
CA ASP A 3 -11.25 7.24 0.42
C ASP A 3 -11.01 5.75 0.21
N LEU A 4 -10.45 5.44 -0.96
CA LEU A 4 -10.12 4.10 -1.39
C LEU A 4 -8.63 4.05 -1.77
N PRO A 5 -7.94 2.94 -1.45
CA PRO A 5 -8.39 1.85 -0.60
C PRO A 5 -8.59 2.29 0.86
N ASP A 6 -9.38 1.53 1.63
CA ASP A 6 -9.45 1.72 3.08
C ASP A 6 -8.08 1.44 3.74
N GLU A 7 -7.95 1.72 5.04
CA GLU A 7 -6.71 1.51 5.79
C GLU A 7 -6.21 0.06 5.77
N ARG A 8 -7.10 -0.90 5.44
CA ARG A 8 -6.80 -2.33 5.35
C ARG A 8 -6.49 -2.77 3.93
N GLY A 9 -6.47 -1.84 2.96
CA GLY A 9 -6.20 -2.12 1.56
C GLY A 9 -7.41 -2.62 0.76
N HIS A 10 -8.64 -2.43 1.25
CA HIS A 10 -9.84 -2.86 0.53
C HIS A 10 -10.45 -1.74 -0.31
N PHE A 11 -10.93 -2.14 -1.49
CA PHE A 11 -11.80 -1.37 -2.36
C PHE A 11 -13.23 -1.91 -2.25
N GLY A 12 -13.98 -1.43 -1.25
CA GLY A 12 -15.27 -2.04 -0.91
C GLY A 12 -15.08 -3.50 -0.44
N PRO A 13 -15.75 -4.50 -1.02
CA PRO A 13 -15.61 -5.89 -0.60
C PRO A 13 -14.35 -6.60 -1.16
N TYR A 14 -13.56 -5.93 -1.99
CA TYR A 14 -12.42 -6.52 -2.69
C TYR A 14 -11.08 -5.97 -2.16
N GLY A 15 -9.99 -6.73 -2.28
CA GLY A 15 -8.65 -6.29 -1.87
C GLY A 15 -8.20 -6.88 -0.54
N GLY A 16 -7.44 -6.10 0.21
CA GLY A 16 -6.74 -6.57 1.41
C GLY A 16 -5.43 -7.29 1.07
N VAL A 17 -4.79 -7.85 2.10
CA VAL A 17 -3.50 -8.54 2.00
C VAL A 17 -3.69 -10.00 2.38
N PHE A 18 -3.77 -10.88 1.39
CA PHE A 18 -3.84 -12.33 1.58
C PHE A 18 -2.58 -12.99 0.99
N VAL A 19 -1.52 -13.01 1.79
CA VAL A 19 -0.18 -13.47 1.39
C VAL A 19 0.40 -14.38 2.46
N ALA A 20 1.46 -15.12 2.13
CA ALA A 20 2.21 -15.89 3.11
C ALA A 20 2.86 -14.97 4.14
N GLU A 21 2.98 -15.42 5.40
CA GLU A 21 3.64 -14.67 6.48
C GLU A 21 5.07 -14.24 6.11
N THR A 22 5.77 -15.06 5.32
CA THR A 22 7.11 -14.77 4.80
C THR A 22 7.18 -13.54 3.89
N LEU A 23 6.05 -13.09 3.34
CA LEU A 23 5.96 -11.91 2.48
C LEU A 23 5.40 -10.68 3.20
N SER A 24 4.81 -10.84 4.39
CA SER A 24 4.17 -9.75 5.12
C SER A 24 5.13 -8.59 5.41
N GLN A 25 6.35 -8.90 5.84
CA GLN A 25 7.36 -7.87 6.15
C GLN A 25 7.77 -7.08 4.90
N ALA A 26 8.04 -7.78 3.79
CA ALA A 26 8.47 -7.14 2.54
C ALA A 26 7.38 -6.20 1.98
N LEU A 27 6.11 -6.56 2.13
CA LEU A 27 5.00 -5.70 1.71
C LEU A 27 4.85 -4.47 2.60
N GLU A 28 5.08 -4.60 3.91
CA GLU A 28 5.03 -3.44 4.81
C GLU A 28 6.18 -2.46 4.54
N GLU A 29 7.39 -2.98 4.31
CA GLU A 29 8.54 -2.17 3.90
C GLU A 29 8.28 -1.45 2.56
N LEU A 30 7.72 -2.16 1.58
CA LEU A 30 7.31 -1.57 0.31
C LEU A 30 6.26 -0.48 0.48
N ARG A 31 5.24 -0.71 1.31
CA ARG A 31 4.17 0.26 1.60
C ARG A 31 4.74 1.52 2.22
N ALA A 32 5.65 1.38 3.18
CA ALA A 32 6.32 2.51 3.83
C ALA A 32 7.21 3.29 2.85
N ALA A 33 8.05 2.59 2.07
CA ALA A 33 8.92 3.21 1.08
C ALA A 33 8.12 3.97 0.01
N TYR A 34 7.04 3.36 -0.50
CA TYR A 34 6.16 4.01 -1.47
C TYR A 34 5.45 5.24 -0.88
N ALA A 35 5.01 5.20 0.38
CA ALA A 35 4.38 6.35 1.02
C ALA A 35 5.32 7.57 1.11
N VAL A 36 6.63 7.35 1.23
CA VAL A 36 7.63 8.41 1.15
C VAL A 36 7.85 8.82 -0.31
N ALA A 37 8.13 7.86 -1.19
CA ALA A 37 8.47 8.10 -2.58
C ALA A 37 7.35 8.78 -3.38
N ARG A 38 6.09 8.49 -3.09
CA ARG A 38 4.94 9.10 -3.78
C ARG A 38 4.81 10.61 -3.59
N ASN A 39 5.51 11.18 -2.59
CA ASN A 39 5.54 12.62 -2.34
C ASN A 39 6.85 13.25 -2.82
N ASP A 40 7.75 12.48 -3.41
CA ASP A 40 9.02 12.94 -3.96
C ASP A 40 8.83 13.39 -5.41
N PRO A 41 9.04 14.68 -5.74
CA PRO A 41 8.95 15.17 -7.12
C PRO A 41 9.90 14.46 -8.09
N GLN A 42 11.03 13.92 -7.60
CA GLN A 42 11.96 13.16 -8.44
C GLN A 42 11.42 11.78 -8.83
N PHE A 43 10.47 11.24 -8.05
CA PHE A 43 9.81 9.97 -8.33
C PHE A 43 8.69 10.10 -9.36
N GLU A 44 8.07 11.29 -9.46
CA GLU A 44 6.99 11.60 -10.41
C GLU A 44 7.48 12.09 -11.79
N ALA A 45 8.77 12.46 -11.91
CA ALA A 45 9.35 13.19 -13.05
C ALA A 45 9.59 12.37 -14.33
#